data_AF-A0AB37T7M3-F1
#
_entry.id   AF-A0AB37T7M3-F1
#
_cell.length_a   1.000
_cell.length_b   1.000
_cell.length_c   1.000
_cell.angle_alpha   90.00
_cell.angle_beta   90.00
_cell.angle_gamma   90.00
#
_symmetry.space_group_name_H-M   'P 1'
#
loop_
_entity.id
_entity.type
_entity.pdbx_description
1 polymer ?
#
loop_
_entity_poly.entity_id
_entity_poly.type
_entity_poly.pdbx_seq_one_letter_code
_entity_poly.pdbx_strand_id
1 'polypeptide(L)'
;MEATGKSDRTEPNGPTCLWENPVTARTVRVAFATTHRQGLSAIYPSPGPDEGWVWRVWRELTVGGYPAVATTQDPQWYCTVTVGLADDAAVGVSLVGRVGDTHDVCAATGPVAELVVAMLKKGAGR
;
A
#
# COMPACT_ATOMS: atom_id res chain seq x y z
N MET A 1 -2.43 -23.78 4.83
CA MET A 1 -1.01 -23.37 4.78
C MET A 1 -0.99 -21.86 4.83
N GLU A 2 -0.41 -21.27 5.88
CA GLU A 2 -0.11 -19.83 5.88
C GLU A 2 1.01 -19.56 4.87
N ALA A 3 0.82 -18.58 4.00
CA ALA A 3 1.87 -18.17 3.07
C ALA A 3 2.84 -17.23 3.81
N THR A 4 4.11 -17.61 3.91
CA THR A 4 5.16 -16.74 4.45
C THR A 4 5.62 -15.75 3.38
N GLY A 5 5.72 -14.47 3.74
CA GLY A 5 6.15 -13.43 2.82
C GLY A 5 7.65 -13.51 2.58
N LYS A 6 8.06 -13.36 1.31
CA LYS A 6 9.47 -13.22 0.93
C LYS A 6 9.92 -11.78 1.24
N SER A 7 10.90 -11.63 2.12
CA SER A 7 11.49 -10.32 2.43
C SER A 7 12.53 -9.92 1.39
N ASP A 8 12.50 -8.66 0.97
CA ASP A 8 13.54 -7.99 0.20
C ASP A 8 13.99 -6.73 0.96
N ARG A 9 15.27 -6.70 1.36
CA ARG A 9 15.87 -5.56 2.08
C ARG A 9 16.60 -4.59 1.16
N THR A 10 16.68 -4.90 -0.13
CA THR A 10 17.45 -4.15 -1.13
C THR A 10 16.59 -3.30 -2.06
N GLU A 11 15.26 -3.29 -1.85
CA GLU A 11 14.36 -2.48 -2.65
C GLU A 11 14.67 -0.97 -2.44
N PRO A 12 14.81 -0.17 -3.52
CA PRO A 12 15.25 1.22 -3.45
C PRO A 12 14.47 2.15 -2.49
N ASN A 13 13.17 1.95 -2.37
CA ASN A 13 12.25 2.74 -1.55
C ASN A 13 12.17 2.24 -0.09
N GLY A 14 12.72 1.06 0.18
CA GLY A 14 12.92 0.50 1.52
C GLY A 14 12.47 -0.96 1.65
N PRO A 15 12.68 -1.58 2.82
CA PRO A 15 12.39 -3.00 3.03
C PRO A 15 10.97 -3.39 2.62
N THR A 16 10.83 -4.54 1.99
CA THR A 16 9.57 -5.03 1.43
C THR A 16 9.32 -6.48 1.81
N CYS A 17 8.06 -6.86 1.99
CA CYS A 17 7.61 -8.25 2.05
C CYS A 17 6.62 -8.52 0.91
N LEU A 18 6.80 -9.66 0.24
CA LEU A 18 6.01 -10.07 -0.92
C LEU A 18 5.37 -11.44 -0.68
N TRP A 19 4.06 -11.52 -0.90
CA TRP A 19 3.31 -12.77 -0.93
C TRP A 19 2.73 -12.97 -2.32
N GLU A 20 2.96 -14.14 -2.90
CA GLU A 20 2.49 -14.46 -4.25
C GLU A 20 1.72 -15.77 -4.22
N ASN A 21 0.59 -15.80 -4.92
CA ASN A 21 -0.14 -17.01 -5.19
C ASN A 21 0.03 -17.35 -6.68
N PRO A 22 0.88 -18.34 -7.02
CA PRO A 22 1.19 -18.67 -8.41
C PRO A 22 0.00 -19.26 -9.17
N VAL A 23 -1.01 -19.79 -8.47
CA VAL A 23 -2.22 -20.39 -9.09
C VAL A 23 -3.18 -19.30 -9.56
N THR A 24 -3.31 -18.23 -8.78
CA THR A 24 -4.26 -17.14 -9.07
C THR A 24 -3.59 -15.88 -9.63
N ALA A 25 -2.25 -15.88 -9.73
CA ALA A 25 -1.43 -14.71 -10.06
C ALA A 25 -1.74 -13.49 -9.17
N ARG A 26 -2.13 -13.73 -7.91
CA ARG A 26 -2.41 -12.67 -6.93
C ARG A 26 -1.17 -12.38 -6.10
N THR A 27 -0.98 -11.10 -5.82
CA THR A 27 0.17 -10.63 -5.06
C THR A 27 -0.27 -9.65 -3.97
N VAL A 28 0.30 -9.81 -2.79
CA VAL A 28 0.28 -8.78 -1.74
C VAL A 28 1.71 -8.31 -1.53
N ARG A 29 1.92 -7.00 -1.55
CA ARG A 29 3.20 -6.37 -1.28
C ARG A 29 3.05 -5.39 -0.14
N VAL A 30 3.91 -5.49 0.86
CA VAL A 30 4.02 -4.50 1.95
C VAL A 30 5.41 -3.89 1.87
N ALA A 31 5.49 -2.59 1.66
CA ALA A 31 6.75 -1.87 1.55
C ALA A 31 6.85 -0.75 2.57
N PHE A 32 7.97 -0.69 3.27
CA PHE A 32 8.27 0.34 4.25
C PHE A 32 9.03 1.47 3.55
N ALA A 33 8.33 2.57 3.30
CA ALA A 33 8.86 3.76 2.63
C ALA A 33 9.72 4.57 3.61
N THR A 34 10.92 4.06 3.91
CA THR A 34 11.85 4.64 4.91
C THR A 34 13.09 5.25 4.29
N THR A 35 13.43 4.95 3.03
CA THR A 35 14.68 5.41 2.41
C THR A 35 14.67 6.93 2.18
N HIS A 36 13.60 7.47 1.59
CA HIS A 36 13.52 8.89 1.21
C HIS A 36 13.02 9.80 2.33
N ARG A 37 12.53 9.22 3.44
CA ARG A 37 12.10 9.96 4.64
C ARG A 37 11.05 11.06 4.40
N GLN A 38 10.14 10.83 3.45
CA GLN A 38 9.07 11.78 3.09
C GLN A 38 7.71 11.43 3.72
N GLY A 39 7.59 10.27 4.38
CA GLY A 39 6.31 9.81 4.92
C GLY A 39 5.20 9.76 3.86
N LEU A 40 3.98 10.15 4.24
CA LEU A 40 2.84 10.16 3.31
C LEU A 40 2.92 11.27 2.26
N SER A 41 3.68 12.34 2.52
CA SER A 41 3.78 13.50 1.62
C SER A 41 4.33 13.14 0.24
N ALA A 42 5.11 12.06 0.14
CA ALA A 42 5.62 11.53 -1.12
C ALA A 42 4.53 11.17 -2.15
N ILE A 43 3.29 10.94 -1.69
CA ILE A 43 2.18 10.43 -2.52
C ILE A 43 1.17 11.53 -2.86
N TYR A 44 1.27 12.69 -2.21
CA TYR A 44 0.39 13.81 -2.54
C TYR A 44 0.78 14.37 -3.91
N PRO A 45 -0.18 14.46 -4.85
CA PRO A 45 0.11 14.99 -6.17
C PRO A 45 0.48 16.47 -6.07
N SER A 46 1.48 16.89 -6.87
CA SER A 46 1.71 18.31 -7.17
C SER A 46 0.91 18.65 -8.43
N PRO A 47 -0.04 19.60 -8.39
CA PRO A 47 -0.76 19.99 -9.60
C PRO A 47 0.17 20.78 -10.54
N GLY A 48 0.43 20.20 -11.71
CA GLY A 48 0.93 20.93 -12.89
C GLY A 48 -0.25 21.41 -13.75
N PRO A 49 -0.17 22.58 -14.39
CA PRO A 49 -1.33 23.24 -15.02
C PRO A 49 -1.99 22.48 -16.19
N ASP A 50 -1.38 21.43 -16.76
CA ASP A 50 -1.86 20.75 -17.98
C ASP A 50 -1.85 19.20 -17.94
N GLU A 51 -1.54 18.57 -16.80
CA GLU A 51 -1.14 17.15 -16.80
C GLU A 51 -2.22 16.24 -16.19
N GLY A 52 -2.83 15.43 -17.04
CA GLY A 52 -3.84 14.44 -16.66
C GLY A 52 -3.43 13.61 -15.44
N TRP A 53 -4.41 13.33 -14.57
CA TRP A 53 -4.19 12.64 -13.30
C TRP A 53 -3.36 11.36 -13.47
N VAL A 54 -2.18 11.31 -12.83
CA VAL A 54 -1.32 10.10 -12.76
C VAL A 54 -2.11 8.91 -12.22
N TRP A 55 -3.19 9.16 -11.48
CA TRP A 55 -4.05 8.16 -10.85
C TRP A 55 -5.47 8.25 -11.39
N ARG A 56 -6.08 7.10 -11.73
CA ARG A 56 -7.53 7.02 -12.01
C ARG A 56 -8.34 7.07 -10.71
N VAL A 57 -7.77 6.52 -9.64
CA VAL A 57 -8.31 6.63 -8.29
C VAL A 57 -7.22 7.22 -7.41
N TRP A 58 -7.55 8.33 -6.77
CA TRP A 58 -6.78 8.90 -5.67
C TRP A 58 -7.81 9.31 -4.62
N ARG A 59 -7.75 8.71 -3.43
CA ARG A 59 -8.65 9.06 -2.34
C ARG A 59 -7.92 9.03 -1.01
N GLU A 60 -8.13 10.06 -0.22
CA GLU A 60 -7.75 10.06 1.19
C GLU A 60 -8.66 9.10 1.96
N LEU A 61 -8.08 8.46 2.97
CA LEU A 61 -8.78 7.61 3.92
C LEU A 61 -8.02 7.59 5.25
N THR A 62 -8.60 6.92 6.24
CA THR A 62 -7.96 6.66 7.52
C THR A 62 -7.77 5.15 7.66
N VAL A 63 -6.56 4.75 8.07
CA VAL A 63 -6.23 3.34 8.35
C VAL A 63 -5.65 3.24 9.75
N GLY A 64 -6.33 2.54 10.65
CA GLY A 64 -5.87 2.34 12.03
C GLY A 64 -5.65 3.63 12.81
N GLY A 65 -6.36 4.71 12.45
CA GLY A 65 -6.20 6.05 13.02
C GLY A 65 -5.08 6.90 12.41
N TYR A 66 -4.40 6.42 11.37
CA TYR A 66 -3.39 7.17 10.62
C TYR A 66 -3.96 7.73 9.31
N PRO A 67 -3.44 8.88 8.83
CA PRO A 67 -3.76 9.37 7.49
C PRO A 67 -3.24 8.39 6.43
N ALA A 68 -4.02 8.17 5.39
CA ALA A 68 -3.66 7.27 4.31
C ALA A 68 -4.26 7.73 2.97
N VAL A 69 -3.68 7.23 1.88
CA VAL A 69 -4.13 7.49 0.52
C VAL A 69 -4.21 6.18 -0.24
N ALA A 70 -5.33 5.93 -0.92
CA ALA A 70 -5.47 4.82 -1.86
C ALA A 70 -5.25 5.35 -3.28
N THR A 71 -4.34 4.71 -4.02
CA THR A 71 -3.99 5.07 -5.39
C THR A 71 -4.07 3.87 -6.34
N THR A 72 -4.57 4.11 -7.54
CA THR A 72 -4.47 3.15 -8.67
C THR A 72 -4.71 3.82 -10.02
N GLN A 73 -4.09 3.28 -11.06
CA GLN A 73 -4.39 3.57 -12.47
C GLN A 73 -5.33 2.51 -13.09
N ASP A 74 -5.44 1.35 -12.45
CA ASP A 74 -6.29 0.24 -12.90
C ASP A 74 -7.04 -0.35 -11.69
N PRO A 75 -8.23 0.19 -11.34
CA PRO A 75 -8.97 -0.23 -10.16
C PRO A 75 -9.41 -1.70 -10.18
N GLN A 76 -9.42 -2.33 -11.36
CA GLN A 76 -9.81 -3.73 -11.52
C GLN A 76 -8.68 -4.71 -11.17
N TRP A 77 -7.42 -4.24 -11.23
CA TRP A 77 -6.26 -5.13 -11.18
C TRP A 77 -5.27 -4.80 -10.09
N TYR A 78 -5.16 -3.55 -9.66
CA TYR A 78 -4.26 -3.23 -8.57
C TYR A 78 -4.76 -2.05 -7.74
N CYS A 79 -4.33 -2.03 -6.49
CA CYS A 79 -4.45 -0.83 -5.67
C CYS A 79 -3.36 -0.80 -4.61
N THR A 80 -2.83 0.39 -4.37
CA THR A 80 -1.90 0.64 -3.27
C THR A 80 -2.56 1.57 -2.25
N VAL A 81 -2.55 1.17 -0.98
CA VAL A 81 -2.90 2.03 0.15
C VAL A 81 -1.60 2.39 0.86
N THR A 82 -1.24 3.67 0.84
CA THR A 82 -0.09 4.19 1.57
C THR A 82 -0.56 4.84 2.87
N VAL A 83 -0.04 4.38 4.00
CA VAL A 83 -0.38 4.87 5.33
C VAL A 83 0.80 5.66 5.90
N GLY A 84 0.56 6.90 6.32
CA GLY A 84 1.56 7.73 7.02
C GLY A 84 1.67 7.33 8.48
N LEU A 85 2.79 6.75 8.87
CA LEU A 85 3.04 6.31 10.24
C LEU A 85 3.70 7.40 11.10
N ALA A 86 4.50 8.25 10.46
CA ALA A 86 5.15 9.43 11.01
C ALA A 86 5.41 10.44 9.87
N ASP A 87 5.91 11.63 10.21
CA ASP A 87 6.24 12.68 9.24
C ASP A 87 7.19 12.19 8.14
N ASP A 88 8.11 11.30 8.49
CA ASP A 88 9.14 10.77 7.61
C ASP A 88 9.01 9.27 7.30
N ALA A 89 7.94 8.60 7.75
CA ALA A 89 7.76 7.17 7.57
C ALA A 89 6.35 6.82 7.09
N ALA A 90 6.28 5.97 6.05
CA ALA A 90 5.03 5.43 5.56
C ALA A 90 5.14 3.94 5.25
N VAL A 91 4.00 3.25 5.20
CA VAL A 91 3.90 1.88 4.71
C VAL A 91 2.94 1.82 3.54
N GLY A 92 3.41 1.29 2.41
CA GLY A 92 2.61 1.03 1.23
C GLY A 92 2.15 -0.43 1.21
N VAL A 93 0.85 -0.65 1.11
CA VAL A 93 0.25 -1.97 0.97
C VAL A 93 -0.39 -2.06 -0.41
N SER A 94 0.15 -2.91 -1.26
CA SER A 94 -0.35 -3.13 -2.61
C SER A 94 -0.99 -4.50 -2.72
N LEU A 95 -2.14 -4.55 -3.37
CA LEU A 95 -2.77 -5.78 -3.83
C LEU A 95 -2.80 -5.77 -5.36
N VAL A 96 -2.38 -6.88 -5.96
CA VAL A 96 -2.39 -7.09 -7.41
C VAL A 96 -3.18 -8.36 -7.71
N GLY A 97 -4.02 -8.28 -8.73
CA GLY A 97 -4.94 -9.33 -9.15
C GLY A 97 -6.39 -8.98 -8.82
N ARG A 98 -7.33 -9.52 -9.62
CA ARG A 98 -8.76 -9.32 -9.40
C ARG A 98 -9.21 -9.90 -8.06
N VAL A 99 -10.04 -9.15 -7.33
CA VAL A 99 -10.66 -9.57 -6.08
C VAL A 99 -12.17 -9.69 -6.26
N GLY A 100 -12.70 -10.91 -6.11
CA GLY A 100 -14.13 -11.20 -6.20
C GLY A 100 -14.78 -10.66 -7.48
N ASP A 101 -16.10 -10.42 -7.41
CA ASP A 101 -16.91 -9.92 -8.51
C ASP A 101 -17.01 -8.38 -8.52
N THR A 102 -16.60 -7.71 -7.44
CA THR A 102 -16.78 -6.26 -7.25
C THR A 102 -15.82 -5.41 -8.08
N HIS A 103 -14.75 -6.00 -8.62
CA HIS A 103 -13.72 -5.33 -9.43
C HIS A 103 -13.14 -4.04 -8.81
N ASP A 104 -13.29 -3.84 -7.50
CA ASP A 104 -12.66 -2.75 -6.75
C ASP A 104 -11.58 -3.34 -5.85
N VAL A 105 -10.36 -3.37 -6.37
CA VAL A 105 -9.20 -3.87 -5.63
C VAL A 105 -8.89 -2.97 -4.43
N CYS A 106 -9.18 -1.67 -4.49
CA CYS A 106 -8.93 -0.74 -3.39
C CYS A 106 -9.83 -1.01 -2.17
N ALA A 107 -11.06 -1.47 -2.39
CA ALA A 107 -11.94 -1.90 -1.30
C ALA A 107 -11.34 -3.09 -0.53
N ALA A 108 -10.63 -4.00 -1.21
CA ALA A 108 -9.96 -5.13 -0.59
C ALA A 108 -8.60 -4.79 0.03
N THR A 109 -7.86 -3.84 -0.54
CA THR A 109 -6.54 -3.42 -0.02
C THR A 109 -6.64 -2.71 1.34
N GLY A 110 -7.70 -1.93 1.58
CA GLY A 110 -7.90 -1.20 2.85
C GLY A 110 -7.85 -2.10 4.10
N PRO A 111 -8.67 -3.17 4.18
CA PRO A 111 -8.61 -4.13 5.29
C PRO A 111 -7.25 -4.81 5.47
N VAL A 112 -6.50 -5.06 4.38
CA VAL A 112 -5.14 -5.60 4.49
C VAL A 112 -4.20 -4.57 5.12
N ALA A 113 -4.34 -3.29 4.76
CA ALA A 113 -3.57 -2.21 5.37
C ALA A 113 -3.87 -2.05 6.87
N GLU A 114 -5.14 -2.21 7.29
CA GLU A 114 -5.52 -2.23 8.71
C GLU A 114 -4.79 -3.33 9.48
N LEU A 115 -4.76 -4.55 8.94
CA LEU A 115 -4.05 -5.68 9.56
C LEU A 115 -2.56 -5.41 9.70
N VAL A 116 -1.92 -4.83 8.67
CA VAL A 116 -0.50 -4.45 8.70
C VAL A 116 -0.25 -3.42 9.80
N VAL A 117 -1.04 -2.35 9.86
CA VAL A 117 -0.89 -1.30 10.88
C VAL A 117 -1.09 -1.87 12.29
N ALA A 118 -2.09 -2.72 12.50
CA ALA A 118 -2.33 -3.37 13.79
C ALA A 118 -1.14 -4.24 14.23
N MET A 119 -0.54 -4.99 13.29
CA MET A 119 0.65 -5.79 13.55
C MET A 119 1.87 -4.93 13.90
N LEU A 120 2.07 -3.81 13.20
CA LEU A 120 3.16 -2.87 13.49
C LEU A 120 3.01 -2.25 14.88
N LYS A 121 1.81 -1.79 15.25
CA LYS A 121 1.53 -1.26 16.60
C LYS A 121 1.84 -2.29 17.68
N LYS A 122 1.43 -3.54 17.48
CA LYS A 122 1.70 -4.63 18.42
C LYS A 122 3.20 -4.94 18.53
N GLY A 123 3.95 -4.81 17.44
CA GLY A 123 5.40 -5.01 17.40
C GLY A 123 6.18 -3.88 18.05
N ALA A 124 5.75 -2.62 17.90
CA ALA A 124 6.44 -1.43 18.42
C ALA A 124 6.32 -1.26 19.94
N GLY A 125 5.40 -1.96 20.60
CA GLY A 125 5.25 -1.98 22.06
C GLY A 125 6.11 -3.02 22.79
N ARG A 126 7.05 -3.66 22.10
CA ARG A 126 8.06 -4.57 22.66
C ARG A 126 9.44 -3.95 22.54
#